data_AF-A0A4Z1FVP8-F1
#
_entry.id   AF-A0A4Z1FVP8-F1
#
_cell.length_a   1.000
_cell.length_b   1.000
_cell.length_c   1.000
_cell.angle_alpha   90.00
_cell.angle_beta   90.00
_cell.angle_gamma   90.00
#
_symmetry.space_group_name_H-M   'P 1'
#
loop_
_entity.id
_entity.type
_entity.pdbx_description
1 polymer ?
#
loop_
_entity_poly.entity_id
_entity_poly.type
_entity_poly.pdbx_seq_one_letter_code
_entity_poly.pdbx_strand_id
1 'polypeptide(L)'
;MYFLRYGVNAEIRAEEEKASKERELRQAEIEERGKELEAAHNKMLQRFDQSMADFTRVVRFWGRVLNYSSKDAEIHIEDDYARFEATDGNNKLTDLEILKTLILEYEEKYDTEIQWEVKYPVEYEKATS
;
A
#
# COMPACT_ATOMS: atom_id res chain seq x y z
N MET A 1 29.39 -42.57 49.76
CA MET A 1 28.11 -42.12 49.18
C MET A 1 28.26 -40.70 48.60
N TYR A 2 29.18 -40.52 47.65
CA TYR A 2 29.45 -39.20 47.00
C TYR A 2 29.22 -39.24 45.48
N PHE A 3 29.41 -40.39 44.84
CA PHE A 3 29.25 -40.58 43.39
C PHE A 3 27.81 -40.34 42.87
N LEU A 4 26.79 -40.73 43.63
CA LEU A 4 25.38 -40.54 43.24
C LEU A 4 24.98 -39.05 43.19
N ARG A 5 25.57 -38.20 44.03
CA ARG A 5 25.22 -36.77 44.09
C ARG A 5 25.83 -35.97 42.95
N TYR A 6 27.01 -36.37 42.44
CA TYR A 6 27.64 -35.74 41.29
C TYR A 6 26.98 -36.13 39.96
N GLY A 7 26.49 -37.37 39.83
CA GLY A 7 25.73 -37.80 38.65
C GLY A 7 24.42 -37.05 38.49
N VAL A 8 23.61 -36.97 39.56
CA VAL A 8 22.34 -36.23 39.57
C VAL A 8 22.55 -34.73 39.28
N ASN A 9 23.61 -34.12 39.83
CA ASN A 9 23.94 -32.71 39.55
C ASN A 9 24.48 -32.45 38.12
N ALA A 10 24.95 -33.49 37.42
CA ALA A 10 25.36 -33.40 36.02
C ALA A 10 24.15 -33.56 35.09
N GLU A 11 23.23 -34.48 35.41
CA GLU A 11 21.96 -34.66 34.70
C GLU A 11 21.09 -33.40 34.78
N ILE A 12 20.94 -32.81 35.98
CA ILE A 12 20.20 -31.53 36.15
C ILE A 12 20.80 -30.41 35.29
N ARG A 13 22.13 -30.28 35.28
CA ARG A 13 22.81 -29.27 34.45
C ARG A 13 22.62 -29.52 32.95
N ALA A 14 22.67 -30.77 32.50
CA ALA A 14 22.45 -31.11 31.11
C ALA A 14 21.00 -30.85 30.67
N GLU A 15 20.02 -31.11 31.54
CA GLU A 15 18.61 -30.77 31.29
C GLU A 15 18.39 -29.25 31.26
N GLU A 16 19.00 -28.50 32.18
CA GLU A 16 18.94 -27.03 32.20
C GLU A 16 19.58 -26.42 30.94
N GLU A 17 20.76 -26.91 30.51
CA GLU A 17 21.40 -26.46 29.28
C GLU A 17 20.55 -26.76 28.05
N LYS A 18 19.93 -27.95 27.99
CA LYS A 18 19.02 -28.32 26.90
C LYS A 18 17.78 -27.43 26.87
N ALA A 19 17.17 -27.18 28.03
CA ALA A 19 16.01 -26.29 28.16
C ALA A 19 16.37 -24.84 27.82
N SER A 20 17.58 -24.38 28.17
CA SER A 20 18.08 -23.04 27.80
C SER A 20 18.19 -22.89 26.28
N LYS A 21 18.83 -23.85 25.60
CA LYS A 21 18.95 -23.84 24.13
C LYS A 21 17.59 -23.89 23.44
N GLU A 22 16.64 -24.66 23.97
CA GLU A 22 15.28 -24.72 23.42
C GLU A 22 14.50 -23.41 23.63
N ARG A 23 14.77 -22.66 24.71
CA ARG A 23 14.19 -21.32 24.90
C ARG A 23 14.80 -20.30 23.96
N GLU A 24 16.12 -20.34 23.76
CA GLU A 24 16.82 -19.47 22.81
C GLU A 24 16.34 -19.69 21.38
N LEU A 25 16.18 -20.96 20.95
CA LEU A 25 15.64 -21.29 19.63
C LEU A 25 14.21 -20.77 19.45
N ARG A 26 13.33 -20.98 20.44
CA ARG A 26 11.96 -20.44 20.38
C ARG A 26 11.93 -18.91 20.35
N GLN A 27 12.80 -18.26 21.11
CA GLN A 27 12.88 -16.80 21.11
C GLN A 27 13.34 -16.28 19.75
N ALA A 28 14.35 -16.92 19.14
CA ALA A 28 14.83 -16.58 17.80
C ALA A 28 13.72 -16.78 16.75
N GLU A 29 12.96 -17.88 16.81
CA GLU A 29 11.80 -18.11 15.91
C GLU A 29 10.71 -17.05 16.06
N ILE A 30 10.41 -16.61 17.29
CA ILE A 30 9.42 -15.56 17.55
C ILE A 30 9.89 -14.21 17.00
N GLU A 31 11.17 -13.88 17.20
CA GLU A 31 11.75 -12.64 16.67
C GLU A 31 11.80 -12.63 15.15
N GLU A 32 12.13 -13.76 14.51
CA GLU A 32 12.10 -13.89 13.06
C GLU A 32 10.68 -13.70 12.51
N ARG A 33 9.68 -14.39 13.09
CA ARG A 33 8.26 -14.18 12.72
C ARG A 33 7.80 -12.74 12.96
N GLY A 34 8.28 -12.10 14.02
CA GLY A 34 8.01 -10.70 14.30
C GLY A 34 8.49 -9.79 13.16
N LYS A 35 9.72 -10.01 12.68
CA LYS A 35 10.29 -9.27 11.55
C LYS A 35 9.54 -9.51 10.24
N GLU A 36 9.13 -10.75 9.98
CA GLU A 36 8.33 -11.09 8.80
C GLU A 36 6.97 -10.38 8.82
N LEU A 37 6.29 -10.38 9.97
CA LEU A 37 5.01 -9.69 10.15
C LEU A 37 5.16 -8.18 10.01
N GLU A 38 6.21 -7.60 10.58
CA GLU A 38 6.51 -6.18 10.46
C GLU A 38 6.78 -5.79 9.01
N ALA A 39 7.56 -6.59 8.27
CA ALA A 39 7.81 -6.36 6.85
C ALA A 39 6.53 -6.47 6.01
N ALA A 40 5.68 -7.45 6.30
CA ALA A 40 4.38 -7.61 5.64
C ALA A 40 3.46 -6.42 5.91
N HIS A 41 3.42 -5.95 7.17
CA HIS A 41 2.64 -4.78 7.57
C HIS A 41 3.14 -3.50 6.87
N ASN A 42 4.45 -3.26 6.88
CA ASN A 42 5.04 -2.11 6.19
C ASN A 42 4.75 -2.13 4.68
N LYS A 43 4.82 -3.31 4.05
CA LYS A 43 4.45 -3.48 2.64
C LYS A 43 2.97 -3.18 2.39
N MET A 44 2.08 -3.56 3.32
CA MET A 44 0.66 -3.26 3.24
C MET A 44 0.40 -1.75 3.35
N LEU A 45 1.04 -1.07 4.31
CA LEU A 45 0.92 0.39 4.47
C LEU A 45 1.39 1.14 3.22
N GLN A 46 2.54 0.77 2.67
CA GLN A 46 3.04 1.38 1.44
C GLN A 46 2.09 1.21 0.26
N ARG A 47 1.44 0.05 0.13
CA ARG A 47 0.42 -0.17 -0.90
C ARG A 47 -0.81 0.70 -0.69
N PHE A 48 -1.23 0.88 0.56
CA PHE A 48 -2.34 1.76 0.89
C PHE A 48 -2.02 3.23 0.57
N ASP A 49 -0.84 3.72 0.94
CA ASP A 49 -0.40 5.09 0.64
C ASP A 49 -0.33 5.34 -0.87
N GLN A 50 0.16 4.37 -1.64
CA GLN A 50 0.18 4.44 -3.10
C GLN A 50 -1.22 4.44 -3.70
N SER A 51 -2.14 3.61 -3.18
CA SER A 51 -3.54 3.59 -3.59
C SER A 51 -4.19 4.94 -3.34
N MET A 52 -4.01 5.53 -2.16
CA MET A 52 -4.54 6.86 -1.85
C MET A 52 -3.96 7.95 -2.74
N ALA A 53 -2.66 7.89 -3.04
CA ALA A 53 -2.02 8.85 -3.94
C ALA A 53 -2.58 8.76 -5.37
N ASP A 54 -2.76 7.55 -5.89
CA ASP A 54 -3.32 7.33 -7.23
C ASP A 54 -4.80 7.75 -7.29
N PHE A 55 -5.59 7.44 -6.25
CA PHE A 55 -6.99 7.88 -6.16
C PHE A 55 -7.11 9.41 -6.09
N THR A 56 -6.20 10.07 -5.35
CA THR A 56 -6.19 11.53 -5.26
C THR A 56 -5.99 12.18 -6.64
N ARG A 57 -5.21 11.57 -7.54
CA ARG A 57 -5.08 12.05 -8.94
C ARG A 57 -6.41 11.97 -9.68
N VAL A 58 -7.13 10.85 -9.55
CA VAL A 58 -8.47 10.69 -10.14
C VAL A 58 -9.39 11.82 -9.68
N VAL A 59 -9.45 12.09 -8.37
CA VAL A 59 -10.30 13.14 -7.79
C VAL A 59 -9.95 14.53 -8.33
N ARG A 60 -8.66 14.84 -8.53
CA ARG A 60 -8.24 16.13 -9.10
C ARG A 60 -8.77 16.33 -10.52
N PHE A 61 -8.60 15.33 -11.40
CA PHE A 61 -9.09 15.42 -12.77
C PHE A 61 -10.62 15.40 -12.84
N TRP A 62 -11.28 14.65 -11.95
CA TRP A 62 -12.74 14.70 -11.79
C TRP A 62 -13.23 16.11 -11.43
N GLY A 63 -12.58 16.75 -10.46
CA GLY A 63 -12.88 18.13 -10.09
C GLY A 63 -12.70 19.10 -11.26
N ARG A 64 -11.65 18.94 -12.06
CA ARG A 64 -11.42 19.75 -13.27
C ARG A 64 -12.50 19.56 -14.33
N VAL A 65 -12.92 18.33 -14.60
CA VAL A 65 -14.01 18.04 -15.56
C VAL A 65 -15.30 18.76 -15.17
N LEU A 66 -15.56 18.88 -13.86
CA LEU A 66 -16.71 19.58 -13.30
C LEU A 66 -16.45 21.08 -13.02
N ASN A 67 -15.29 21.62 -13.40
CA ASN A 67 -14.86 22.99 -13.08
C ASN A 67 -14.80 23.33 -11.57
N TYR A 68 -14.70 22.32 -10.70
CA TYR A 68 -14.42 22.44 -9.26
C TYR A 68 -12.89 22.39 -9.02
N SER A 69 -12.13 23.36 -9.54
CA SER A 69 -10.68 23.43 -9.30
C SER A 69 -10.35 24.24 -8.04
N SER A 70 -9.49 23.70 -7.17
CA SER A 70 -8.82 24.46 -6.11
C SER A 70 -7.38 24.79 -6.53
N LYS A 71 -6.85 25.94 -6.09
CA LYS A 71 -5.48 26.38 -6.44
C LYS A 71 -4.39 25.37 -6.06
N ASP A 72 -4.59 24.61 -4.98
CA ASP A 72 -3.65 23.57 -4.54
C ASP A 72 -3.69 22.32 -5.45
N ALA A 73 -4.83 22.06 -6.10
CA ALA A 73 -4.94 20.97 -7.07
C ALA A 73 -4.18 21.28 -8.38
N GLU A 74 -4.12 22.55 -8.79
CA GLU A 74 -3.44 22.98 -10.03
C GLU A 74 -1.94 22.65 -10.05
N ILE A 75 -1.24 22.80 -8.92
CA ILE A 75 0.21 22.55 -8.82
C ILE A 75 0.53 21.08 -9.16
N HIS A 76 -0.29 20.14 -8.70
CA HIS A 76 -0.05 18.71 -8.94
C HIS A 76 -0.54 18.24 -10.30
N ILE A 77 -1.43 19.00 -10.94
CA ILE A 77 -2.01 18.65 -12.23
C ILE A 77 -0.98 18.88 -13.36
N GLU A 78 -0.10 19.89 -13.25
CA GLU A 78 0.97 20.12 -14.23
C GLU A 78 1.93 18.92 -14.33
N ASP A 79 2.33 18.36 -13.18
CA ASP A 79 3.16 17.16 -13.12
C ASP A 79 2.45 15.94 -13.74
N ASP A 80 1.15 15.80 -13.47
CA ASP A 80 0.34 14.72 -14.03
C ASP A 80 0.19 14.86 -15.56
N TYR A 81 0.02 16.08 -16.12
CA TYR A 81 0.02 16.30 -17.57
C TYR A 81 1.38 15.96 -18.20
N ALA A 82 2.49 16.37 -17.59
CA ALA A 82 3.82 16.08 -18.12
C ALA A 82 4.07 14.56 -18.27
N ARG A 83 3.52 13.76 -17.35
CA ARG A 83 3.53 12.29 -17.44
C ARG A 83 2.78 11.79 -18.68
N PHE A 84 1.59 12.32 -18.96
CA PHE A 84 0.82 11.91 -20.14
C PHE A 84 1.45 12.39 -21.45
N GLU A 85 1.95 13.63 -21.48
CA GLU A 85 2.65 14.19 -22.66
C GLU A 85 3.92 13.40 -23.00
N ALA A 86 4.65 12.92 -22.00
CA ALA A 86 5.83 12.07 -22.19
C ALA A 86 5.50 10.66 -22.70
N THR A 87 4.27 10.17 -22.46
CA THR A 87 3.85 8.80 -22.79
C THR A 87 3.19 8.72 -24.16
N ASP A 88 2.34 9.69 -24.52
CA ASP A 88 1.48 9.62 -25.72
C ASP A 88 1.97 10.45 -26.92
N GLY A 89 3.07 11.19 -26.79
CA GLY A 89 3.74 11.86 -27.91
C GLY A 89 2.87 12.91 -28.61
N ASN A 90 3.04 14.18 -28.26
CA ASN A 90 2.45 15.37 -28.89
C ASN A 90 0.91 15.52 -28.91
N ASN A 91 0.13 14.49 -28.61
CA ASN A 91 -1.32 14.63 -28.47
C ASN A 91 -1.66 15.15 -27.07
N LYS A 92 -2.17 16.38 -27.00
CA LYS A 92 -2.70 16.95 -25.75
C LYS A 92 -4.05 16.30 -25.45
N LEU A 93 -4.06 15.35 -24.50
CA LEU A 93 -5.28 14.75 -23.98
C LEU A 93 -6.13 15.80 -23.25
N THR A 94 -7.44 15.67 -23.38
CA THR A 94 -8.41 16.45 -22.60
C THR A 94 -8.50 15.91 -21.16
N ASP A 95 -8.99 16.74 -20.23
CA ASP A 95 -9.15 16.35 -18.82
C ASP A 95 -10.02 15.10 -18.65
N LEU A 96 -11.05 14.96 -19.50
CA LEU A 96 -11.95 13.81 -19.49
C LEU A 96 -11.25 12.55 -19.99
N GLU A 97 -10.37 12.65 -20.99
CA GLU A 97 -9.57 11.52 -21.47
C GLU A 97 -8.55 11.09 -20.42
N ILE A 98 -7.88 12.06 -19.79
CA ILE A 98 -6.93 11.78 -18.70
C ILE A 98 -7.65 11.12 -17.52
N LEU A 99 -8.82 11.65 -17.12
CA LEU A 99 -9.63 11.06 -16.06
C LEU A 99 -9.97 9.60 -16.38
N LYS A 100 -10.43 9.30 -17.60
CA LYS A 100 -10.75 7.93 -18.01
C LYS A 100 -9.54 7.01 -17.92
N THR A 101 -8.37 7.46 -18.39
CA THR A 101 -7.14 6.68 -18.29
C THR A 101 -6.74 6.45 -16.83
N LEU A 102 -6.78 7.47 -15.98
CA LEU A 102 -6.45 7.34 -14.55
C LEU A 102 -7.39 6.38 -13.82
N ILE A 103 -8.69 6.40 -14.16
CA ILE A 103 -9.67 5.45 -13.61
C ILE A 103 -9.29 4.03 -14.02
N LEU A 104 -9.07 3.76 -15.31
CA LEU A 104 -8.69 2.44 -15.78
C LEU A 104 -7.41 1.93 -15.13
N GLU A 105 -6.37 2.78 -15.07
CA GLU A 105 -5.11 2.45 -14.39
C GLU A 105 -5.33 2.10 -12.91
N TYR A 106 -6.20 2.83 -12.21
CA TYR A 106 -6.52 2.58 -10.81
C TYR A 106 -7.26 1.26 -10.63
N GLU A 107 -8.31 1.02 -11.42
CA GLU A 107 -9.12 -0.20 -11.34
C GLU A 107 -8.28 -1.45 -11.65
N GLU A 108 -7.44 -1.39 -12.68
CA GLU A 108 -6.53 -2.49 -13.05
C GLU A 108 -5.47 -2.75 -11.98
N LYS A 109 -4.91 -1.69 -11.39
CA LYS A 109 -3.82 -1.81 -10.41
C LYS A 109 -4.30 -2.29 -9.05
N TYR A 110 -5.50 -1.90 -8.62
CA TYR A 110 -6.02 -2.16 -7.28
C TYR A 110 -7.20 -3.14 -7.24
N ASP A 111 -7.64 -3.66 -8.40
CA ASP A 111 -8.79 -4.59 -8.51
C ASP A 111 -10.02 -4.06 -7.77
N THR A 112 -10.27 -2.75 -7.90
CA THR A 112 -11.30 -2.01 -7.17
C THR A 112 -12.08 -1.15 -8.13
N GLU A 113 -13.40 -1.26 -8.12
CA GLU A 113 -14.26 -0.45 -8.97
C GLU A 113 -14.44 0.97 -8.42
N ILE A 114 -14.16 1.97 -9.24
CA ILE A 114 -14.45 3.38 -8.93
C ILE A 114 -15.95 3.65 -9.06
N GLN A 115 -16.46 4.50 -8.18
CA GLN A 115 -17.89 4.84 -8.16
C GLN A 115 -18.36 5.50 -9.46
N TRP A 116 -19.61 5.23 -9.83
CA TRP A 116 -20.20 5.69 -11.09
C TRP A 116 -20.15 7.21 -11.28
N GLU A 117 -20.39 7.98 -10.20
CA GLU A 117 -20.33 9.46 -10.22
C GLU A 117 -18.94 10.02 -10.56
N VAL A 118 -17.90 9.26 -10.24
CA VAL A 118 -16.51 9.61 -10.57
C VAL A 118 -16.16 9.18 -12.00
N LYS A 119 -16.70 8.06 -12.46
CA LYS A 119 -16.52 7.54 -13.84
C LYS A 119 -17.20 8.39 -14.90
N TYR A 120 -18.38 8.91 -14.57
CA TYR A 120 -19.25 9.61 -15.51
C TYR A 120 -19.67 10.97 -14.95
N PRO A 121 -18.71 11.89 -14.70
CA PRO A 121 -18.99 13.16 -14.04
C PRO A 121 -20.01 14.02 -14.80
N VAL A 122 -19.90 14.06 -16.13
CA VAL A 122 -20.77 14.88 -16.98
C VAL A 122 -22.20 14.33 -17.01
N GLU A 123 -22.34 13.01 -17.06
CA GLU A 123 -23.63 12.33 -17.03
C GLU A 123 -24.29 12.46 -15.65
N TYR A 124 -23.50 12.34 -14.59
CA TYR A 124 -23.97 12.54 -13.22
C TYR A 124 -24.50 13.95 -13.01
N GLU A 125 -23.74 14.99 -13.39
CA GLU A 125 -24.16 16.39 -13.26
C GLU A 125 -25.47 16.66 -14.00
N LYS A 126 -25.62 16.12 -15.22
CA LYS A 126 -26.87 16.22 -16.00
C LYS A 126 -28.05 15.50 -15.34
N ALA A 127 -27.81 14.39 -14.65
CA ALA A 127 -28.87 13.63 -13.99
C ALA A 127 -29.35 14.29 -12.69
N THR A 128 -28.50 15.11 -12.06
CA THR A 128 -28.79 15.78 -10.78
C THR A 128 -29.15 17.26 -10.89
N SER A 129 -29.07 17.86 -12.09
CA SER A 129 -29.45 19.26 -12.38
C SER A 129 -30.90 19.37 -12.84
#